data_AF-A0A917AN11-F1
#
_entry.id   AF-A0A917AN11-F1
#
_cell.length_a   1.000
_cell.length_b   1.000
_cell.length_c   1.000
_cell.angle_alpha   90.00
_cell.angle_beta   90.00
_cell.angle_gamma   90.00
#
_symmetry.space_group_name_H-M   'P 1'
#
loop_
_entity.id
_entity.type
_entity.pdbx_description
1 polymer ?
#
loop_
_entity_poly.entity_id
_entity_poly.type
_entity_poly.pdbx_seq_one_letter_code
_entity_poly.pdbx_strand_id
1 'polypeptide(L)'
;MQSEGFDLSVQNTSNEALFQYKLRNGVSEDLASCHTGLVDGYVIEGHVPPADVRRLLAERPDAVGLSVPGMVVGSPGMGPESERDAYDVILIRKDGSTEVFSRYEEG
;
A
#
# COMPACT_ATOMS: atom_id res chain seq x y z
N MET A 1 7.75 8.20 3.53
CA MET A 1 8.36 7.01 4.17
C MET A 1 9.71 7.32 4.83
N GLN A 2 10.76 7.72 4.11
CA GLN A 2 12.05 8.11 4.75
C GLN A 2 11.91 9.27 5.75
N SER A 3 11.19 10.34 5.37
CA SER A 3 10.90 11.48 6.25
C SER A 3 10.09 11.10 7.50
N GLU A 4 9.44 9.94 7.46
CA GLU A 4 8.63 9.38 8.54
C GLU A 4 9.45 8.46 9.46
N GLY A 5 10.76 8.31 9.19
CA GLY A 5 11.66 7.49 10.00
C GLY A 5 11.70 6.01 9.62
N PHE A 6 11.13 5.62 8.47
CA PHE A 6 11.32 4.27 7.92
C PHE A 6 12.68 4.18 7.21
N ASP A 7 13.47 3.15 7.54
CA ASP A 7 14.67 2.80 6.78
C ASP A 7 14.24 2.10 5.48
N LEU A 8 14.77 2.56 4.34
CA LEU A 8 14.34 2.11 3.02
C LEU A 8 15.50 1.51 2.24
N SER A 9 15.28 0.29 1.76
CA SER A 9 16.08 -0.31 0.68
C SER A 9 15.22 -0.37 -0.58
N VAL A 10 15.70 0.24 -1.66
CA VAL A 10 14.96 0.32 -2.94
C VAL A 10 15.66 -0.54 -3.98
N GLN A 11 14.92 -1.45 -4.61
CA GLN A 11 15.40 -2.27 -5.71
C GLN A 11 14.51 -2.07 -6.93
N ASN A 12 15.12 -1.60 -8.02
CA ASN A 12 14.44 -1.51 -9.32
C ASN A 12 14.47 -2.88 -10.02
N THR A 13 13.35 -3.25 -10.64
CA THR A 13 13.20 -4.51 -11.38
C THR A 13 12.31 -4.30 -12.60
N SER A 14 12.20 -5.31 -13.47
CA SER A 14 11.28 -5.24 -14.61
C SER A 14 9.82 -5.35 -14.16
N ASN A 15 8.90 -4.80 -14.96
CA ASN A 15 7.46 -4.89 -14.67
C ASN A 15 6.98 -6.35 -14.52
N GLU A 16 7.49 -7.24 -15.37
CA GLU A 16 7.22 -8.69 -15.31
C GLU A 16 7.62 -9.26 -13.94
N ALA A 17 8.86 -9.00 -13.52
CA ALA A 17 9.38 -9.51 -12.25
C ALA A 17 8.66 -8.90 -11.04
N LEU A 18 8.31 -7.61 -11.11
CA LEU A 18 7.53 -6.93 -10.09
C LEU A 18 6.12 -7.52 -9.99
N PHE A 19 5.44 -7.77 -11.11
CA PHE A 19 4.11 -8.36 -11.12
C PHE A 19 4.11 -9.78 -10.54
N GLN A 20 5.08 -10.61 -10.92
CA GLN A 20 5.27 -11.94 -10.32
C GLN A 20 5.54 -11.86 -8.83
N TYR A 21 6.28 -10.84 -8.38
CA TYR A 21 6.52 -10.59 -6.96
C TYR A 21 5.23 -10.22 -6.20
N LYS A 22 4.39 -9.34 -6.74
CA LYS A 22 3.08 -8.99 -6.17
C LYS A 22 2.21 -10.22 -5.94
N LEU A 23 2.03 -11.04 -6.99
CA LEU A 23 1.21 -12.25 -6.94
C LEU A 23 1.71 -13.25 -5.88
N ARG A 24 3.03 -13.47 -5.81
CA ARG A 24 3.64 -14.38 -4.82
C ARG A 24 3.47 -13.91 -3.38
N ASN A 25 3.30 -12.61 -3.18
CA ASN A 25 3.09 -12.01 -1.87
C ASN A 25 1.60 -11.78 -1.56
N GLY A 26 0.67 -12.40 -2.31
CA GLY A 26 -0.76 -12.35 -2.01
C GLY A 26 -1.45 -11.07 -2.46
N VAL A 27 -0.83 -10.27 -3.33
CA VAL A 27 -1.47 -9.12 -3.97
C VAL A 27 -2.01 -9.56 -5.33
N SER A 28 -3.34 -9.57 -5.46
CA SER A 28 -4.02 -9.84 -6.73
C SER A 28 -3.92 -8.65 -7.69
N GLU A 29 -4.21 -8.88 -8.97
CA GLU A 29 -4.07 -7.87 -10.02
C GLU A 29 -4.96 -6.63 -9.79
N ASP A 30 -6.16 -6.82 -9.25
CA ASP A 30 -7.11 -5.77 -8.89
C ASP A 30 -6.65 -4.92 -7.69
N LEU A 31 -5.71 -5.42 -6.89
CA LEU A 31 -5.12 -4.73 -5.75
C LEU A 31 -3.75 -4.15 -6.06
N ALA A 32 -3.25 -4.32 -7.28
CA ALA A 32 -1.91 -3.89 -7.66
C ALA A 32 -1.81 -2.38 -7.92
N SER A 33 -0.61 -1.85 -7.66
CA SER A 33 -0.19 -0.48 -7.94
C SER A 33 1.23 -0.48 -8.52
N CYS A 34 1.84 0.70 -8.65
CA CYS A 34 3.12 0.89 -9.34
C CYS A 34 4.33 0.34 -8.56
N HIS A 35 4.24 0.19 -7.23
CA HIS A 35 5.32 -0.32 -6.39
C HIS A 35 4.80 -1.15 -5.22
N THR A 36 5.67 -2.01 -4.67
CA THR A 36 5.39 -2.89 -3.54
C THR A 36 6.52 -2.78 -2.53
N GLY A 37 6.18 -2.52 -1.27
CA GLY A 37 7.09 -2.57 -0.13
C GLY A 37 6.82 -3.79 0.75
N LEU A 38 7.84 -4.17 1.54
CA LEU A 38 7.69 -5.09 2.66
C LEU A 38 8.18 -4.41 3.93
N VAL A 39 7.41 -4.53 5.02
CA VAL A 39 7.79 -4.04 6.35
C VAL A 39 7.27 -4.99 7.41
N ASP A 40 8.16 -5.51 8.26
CA ASP A 40 7.87 -6.47 9.34
C ASP A 40 6.97 -7.66 8.93
N GLY A 41 7.11 -8.13 7.69
CA GLY A 41 6.35 -9.24 7.12
C GLY A 41 5.02 -8.85 6.46
N TYR A 42 4.66 -7.57 6.45
CA TYR A 42 3.49 -7.04 5.74
C TYR A 42 3.86 -6.44 4.40
N VAL A 43 2.98 -6.64 3.42
CA VAL A 43 3.02 -5.98 2.12
C VAL A 43 2.44 -4.58 2.21
N ILE A 44 3.09 -3.60 1.58
CA ILE A 44 2.60 -2.24 1.42
C ILE A 44 2.56 -1.94 -0.07
N GLU A 45 1.36 -1.98 -0.64
CA GLU A 45 1.13 -1.90 -2.08
C GLU A 45 0.63 -0.50 -2.47
N GLY A 46 1.39 0.18 -3.33
CA GLY A 46 1.06 1.53 -3.78
C GLY A 46 1.25 2.62 -2.72
N HIS A 47 0.52 3.72 -2.90
CA HIS A 47 0.68 4.97 -2.14
C HIS A 47 -0.01 4.94 -0.77
N VAL A 48 0.24 3.89 0.02
CA VAL A 48 -0.32 3.76 1.38
C VAL A 48 0.21 4.87 2.29
N PRO A 49 -0.66 5.60 3.01
CA PRO A 49 -0.25 6.62 3.96
C PRO A 49 0.62 6.07 5.09
N PRO A 50 1.70 6.78 5.48
CA PRO A 50 2.57 6.35 6.59
C PRO A 50 1.83 6.14 7.90
N ALA A 51 0.75 6.90 8.16
CA ALA A 51 -0.08 6.74 9.34
C ALA A 51 -0.76 5.34 9.38
N ASP A 52 -1.26 4.87 8.24
CA ASP A 52 -1.87 3.55 8.14
C ASP A 52 -0.84 2.43 8.25
N VAL A 53 0.37 2.62 7.70
CA VAL A 53 1.49 1.67 7.90
C VAL A 53 1.85 1.56 9.38
N ARG A 54 1.95 2.69 10.10
CA ARG A 54 2.21 2.66 11.56
C ARG A 54 1.10 1.95 12.32
N ARG A 55 -0.17 2.21 11.96
CA ARG A 55 -1.33 1.55 12.58
C ARG A 55 -1.31 0.05 12.34
N LEU A 56 -1.04 -0.40 11.11
CA LEU A 56 -0.85 -1.81 10.77
C LEU A 56 0.22 -2.46 11.63
N LEU A 57 1.38 -1.81 11.78
CA LEU A 57 2.51 -2.34 12.58
C LEU A 57 2.22 -2.35 14.08
N ALA A 58 1.35 -1.46 14.57
CA ALA A 58 0.92 -1.42 15.96
C ALA A 58 -0.14 -2.48 16.27
N GLU A 59 -1.16 -2.61 15.41
CA GLU A 59 -2.30 -3.53 15.59
C GLU A 59 -1.93 -4.98 15.22
N ARG A 60 -0.99 -5.16 14.29
CA ARG A 60 -0.54 -6.44 13.74
C ARG A 60 -1.71 -7.41 13.42
N PRO A 61 -2.67 -7.01 12.57
CA PRO A 61 -3.76 -7.89 12.18
C PRO A 61 -3.24 -9.11 11.41
N ASP A 62 -4.05 -10.17 11.38
CA ASP A 62 -3.76 -11.36 10.58
C ASP A 62 -4.04 -11.09 9.10
N ALA A 63 -3.07 -10.47 8.44
CA ALA A 63 -3.19 -9.94 7.09
C ALA A 63 -1.92 -10.18 6.28
N VAL A 64 -2.06 -10.07 4.97
CA VAL A 64 -0.95 -9.94 4.02
C VAL A 64 -0.37 -8.53 4.10
N GLY A 65 -1.23 -7.50 4.16
CA GLY A 65 -0.76 -6.13 4.09
C GLY A 65 -1.84 -5.11 3.74
N LEU A 66 -1.40 -3.92 3.35
CA LEU A 66 -2.25 -2.82 2.89
C LEU A 66 -2.03 -2.55 1.40
N SER A 67 -3.09 -2.13 0.71
CA SER A 67 -3.03 -1.63 -0.66
C SER A 67 -3.80 -0.33 -0.84
N VAL A 68 -3.24 0.59 -1.63
CA VAL A 68 -3.99 1.62 -2.35
C VAL A 68 -3.93 1.27 -3.83
N PRO A 69 -4.97 0.59 -4.37
CA PRO A 69 -4.98 0.16 -5.76
C PRO A 69 -4.92 1.33 -6.74
N GLY A 70 -4.25 1.14 -7.87
CA GLY A 70 -4.16 2.15 -8.93
C GLY A 70 -3.25 3.34 -8.58
N MET A 71 -3.62 4.53 -9.05
CA MET A 71 -2.87 5.78 -8.89
C MET A 71 -3.84 6.92 -8.61
N VAL A 72 -4.06 7.23 -7.33
CA VAL A 72 -5.00 8.28 -6.90
C VAL A 72 -4.26 9.61 -6.73
N VAL A 73 -4.79 10.67 -7.35
CA VAL A 73 -4.25 12.03 -7.23
C VAL A 73 -4.39 12.51 -5.77
N GLY A 74 -3.35 13.15 -5.25
CA GLY A 74 -3.29 13.63 -3.86
C GLY A 74 -3.02 12.54 -2.80
N SER A 75 -2.80 11.29 -3.21
CA SER A 75 -2.16 10.29 -2.34
C SER A 75 -0.68 10.65 -2.08
N PRO A 76 -0.03 10.15 -1.00
CA PRO A 76 1.35 10.50 -0.68
C PRO A 76 2.32 10.32 -1.85
N GLY A 77 2.85 11.42 -2.38
CA GLY A 77 3.74 11.43 -3.54
C GLY A 77 3.07 11.66 -4.90
N MET A 78 1.74 11.86 -4.95
CA MET A 78 0.92 12.04 -6.16
C MET A 78 0.22 13.41 -6.23
N GLY A 79 0.82 14.47 -5.67
CA GLY A 79 0.30 15.85 -5.75
C GLY A 79 -0.07 16.45 -4.39
N PRO A 80 -0.63 17.67 -4.37
CA PRO A 80 -1.06 18.33 -3.14
C PRO A 80 -2.30 17.66 -2.54
N GLU A 81 -2.37 17.56 -1.21
CA GLU A 81 -3.50 16.96 -0.50
C GLU A 81 -4.82 17.73 -0.73
N SER A 82 -4.74 19.02 -1.07
CA SER A 82 -5.89 19.88 -1.40
C SER A 82 -6.57 19.56 -2.74
N GLU A 83 -6.00 18.67 -3.55
CA GLU A 83 -6.57 18.20 -4.82
C GLU A 83 -6.76 16.68 -4.79
N ARG A 84 -6.92 16.11 -3.59
CA ARG A 84 -7.00 14.67 -3.39
C ARG A 84 -8.38 14.14 -3.75
N ASP A 85 -8.42 13.13 -4.62
CA ASP A 85 -9.62 12.35 -4.85
C ASP A 85 -9.88 11.41 -3.65
N ALA A 86 -11.14 11.06 -3.39
CA ALA A 86 -11.43 10.07 -2.35
C ALA A 86 -10.81 8.71 -2.69
N TYR A 87 -10.22 8.07 -1.69
CA TYR A 87 -9.72 6.70 -1.82
C TYR A 87 -9.78 5.92 -0.52
N ASP A 88 -9.82 4.60 -0.69
CA ASP A 88 -9.76 3.65 0.40
C ASP A 88 -8.37 3.00 0.45
N VAL A 89 -7.88 2.83 1.67
CA VAL A 89 -6.77 1.93 1.98
C VAL A 89 -7.36 0.58 2.31
N ILE A 90 -6.98 -0.45 1.57
CA ILE A 90 -7.55 -1.78 1.64
C ILE A 90 -6.62 -2.69 2.45
N LEU A 91 -7.14 -3.35 3.49
CA LEU A 91 -6.45 -4.45 4.14
C LEU A 91 -6.69 -5.74 3.35
N ILE A 92 -5.61 -6.44 3.05
CA ILE A 92 -5.62 -7.72 2.35
C ILE A 92 -5.44 -8.83 3.38
N ARG A 93 -6.45 -9.68 3.58
CA ARG A 93 -6.36 -10.82 4.49
C ARG A 93 -5.63 -11.99 3.83
N LYS A 94 -5.12 -12.92 4.64
CA LYS A 94 -4.38 -14.10 4.16
C LYS A 94 -5.21 -15.08 3.34
N ASP A 95 -6.53 -15.03 3.49
CA ASP A 95 -7.48 -15.82 2.68
C ASP A 95 -7.85 -15.14 1.35
N GLY A 96 -7.27 -13.97 1.05
CA GLY A 96 -7.55 -13.17 -0.13
C GLY A 96 -8.78 -12.28 -0.02
N SER A 97 -9.51 -12.31 1.10
CA SER A 97 -10.59 -11.35 1.35
C SER A 97 -10.02 -9.97 1.68
N THR A 98 -10.82 -8.93 1.44
CA THR A 98 -10.42 -7.54 1.62
C THR A 98 -11.39 -6.78 2.50
N GLU A 99 -10.87 -5.77 3.20
CA GLU A 99 -11.68 -4.83 3.98
C GLU A 99 -11.12 -3.42 3.89
N VAL A 100 -11.98 -2.41 4.05
CA VAL A 100 -11.52 -1.02 4.14
C VAL A 100 -10.84 -0.81 5.49
N PHE A 101 -9.55 -0.50 5.45
CA PHE A 101 -8.74 -0.20 6.64
C PHE A 101 -8.87 1.26 7.05
N SER A 102 -8.86 2.16 6.06
CA SER A 102 -9.03 3.61 6.21
C SER A 102 -9.68 4.18 4.97
N ARG A 103 -10.52 5.21 5.14
CA ARG A 103 -11.10 5.99 4.05
C ARG A 103 -10.60 7.41 4.12
N TYR A 104 -10.17 7.94 2.98
CA TYR A 104 -9.76 9.32 2.78
C TYR A 104 -10.78 9.98 1.87
N GLU A 105 -11.45 11.01 2.38
CA GLU A 105 -12.41 11.80 1.61
C GLU A 105 -11.68 12.78 0.67
N GLU A 106 -12.42 13.27 -0.33
CA GLU A 106 -11.97 14.33 -1.24
C GLU A 106 -11.51 15.59 -0.47
N GLY A 107 -10.49 16.25 -1.00
CA GLY A 107 -9.85 17.46 -0.45
C GLY A 107 -10.48 18.78 -0.88
#